data_AF-A0A6N6N1T0-F1
#
_entry.id   AF-A0A6N6N1T0-F1
#
_cell.length_a   1.000
_cell.length_b   1.000
_cell.length_c   1.000
_cell.angle_alpha   90.00
_cell.angle_beta   90.00
_cell.angle_gamma   90.00
#
_symmetry.space_group_name_H-M   'P 1'
#
loop_
_entity.id
_entity.type
_entity.pdbx_description
1 polymer ?
#
loop_
_entity_poly.entity_id
_entity_poly.type
_entity_poly.pdbx_seq_one_letter_code
_entity_poly.pdbx_strand_id
1 'polypeptide(L)' 'MHQEICLKGAKDICYAVGENPKEITTLVREHGLPAWKRANRGRWRALPEDLRMWMRQQRDRNIGRHLYGEIS' A
#
# COMPACT_ATOMS: atom_id res chain seq x y z
N MET A 1 -9.33 -4.16 21.87
CA MET A 1 -9.30 -3.84 20.42
C MET A 1 -8.92 -5.11 19.69
N HIS A 2 -9.77 -5.64 18.80
CA HIS A 2 -9.38 -6.76 17.96
C HIS A 2 -8.27 -6.28 17.02
N GLN A 3 -7.07 -6.86 17.12
CA GLN A 3 -6.05 -6.68 16.09
C GLN A 3 -6.54 -7.41 14.85
N GLU A 4 -7.00 -6.65 13.86
CA GLU A 4 -7.35 -7.25 12.58
C GLU A 4 -6.09 -7.77 11.90
N ILE A 5 -6.07 -9.07 11.61
CA ILE A 5 -4.94 -9.74 10.95
C ILE A 5 -4.68 -9.17 9.54
N CYS A 6 -5.72 -8.69 8.85
CA CYS A 6 -5.61 -8.08 7.53
C CYS A 6 -6.75 -7.12 7.23
N LEU A 7 -6.44 -6.06 6.46
CA LEU A 7 -7.45 -5.18 5.85
C LEU A 7 -8.09 -5.90 4.67
N LYS A 8 -9.38 -5.65 4.44
CA LYS A 8 -10.17 -6.38 3.44
C LYS A 8 -10.94 -5.42 2.54
N GLY A 9 -10.64 -5.46 1.26
CA GLY A 9 -11.33 -4.68 0.24
C GLY A 9 -10.53 -3.46 -0.20
N ALA A 10 -10.80 -3.02 -1.43
CA ALA A 10 -10.03 -1.94 -2.03
C ALA A 10 -10.16 -0.62 -1.28
N LYS A 11 -11.37 -0.32 -0.77
CA LYS A 11 -11.64 0.93 -0.03
C LYS A 11 -10.78 1.02 1.22
N ASP A 12 -10.90 0.03 2.10
CA ASP A 12 -10.19 0.04 3.38
C ASP A 12 -8.67 0.06 3.19
N ILE A 13 -8.16 -0.73 2.24
CA ILE A 13 -6.73 -0.79 1.93
C ILE A 13 -6.24 0.56 1.40
N CYS A 14 -6.89 1.10 0.35
CA CYS A 14 -6.43 2.33 -0.27
C CYS A 14 -6.61 3.54 0.67
N TYR A 15 -7.70 3.63 1.42
CA TYR A 15 -7.88 4.70 2.40
C TYR A 15 -6.86 4.65 3.53
N ALA A 16 -6.45 3.46 3.98
CA ALA A 16 -5.39 3.34 4.99
C ALA A 16 -4.03 3.88 4.51
N VAL A 17 -3.81 3.94 3.21
CA VAL A 17 -2.56 4.45 2.61
C VAL A 17 -2.73 5.78 1.86
N GLY A 18 -3.92 6.39 1.91
CA GLY A 18 -4.18 7.69 1.28
C GLY A 18 -4.43 7.64 -0.24
N GLU A 19 -4.75 6.47 -0.79
CA GLU A 19 -4.88 6.24 -2.23
C GLU A 19 -6.35 6.12 -2.70
N ASN A 20 -6.57 6.23 -4.00
CA ASN A 20 -7.88 6.04 -4.61
C ASN A 20 -8.23 4.55 -4.77
N PRO A 21 -9.35 4.05 -4.20
CA PRO A 21 -9.75 2.64 -4.32
C PRO A 21 -9.97 2.16 -5.76
N LYS A 22 -10.26 3.06 -6.70
CA LYS A 22 -10.43 2.72 -8.13
C LYS A 22 -9.12 2.31 -8.79
N GLU A 23 -7.98 2.70 -8.21
CA GLU A 23 -6.65 2.50 -8.78
C GLU A 23 -5.93 1.30 -8.18
N ILE A 24 -6.55 0.54 -7.27
CA ILE A 24 -5.90 -0.58 -6.57
C ILE A 24 -5.24 -1.59 -7.51
N THR A 25 -5.83 -1.87 -8.68
CA THR A 25 -5.23 -2.79 -9.65
C THR A 25 -3.91 -2.25 -10.20
N THR A 26 -3.87 -0.96 -10.53
CA THR A 26 -2.69 -0.25 -11.00
C THR A 26 -1.66 -0.15 -9.88
N LEU A 27 -2.07 0.26 -8.67
CA LEU A 27 -1.19 0.34 -7.50
C LEU A 27 -0.50 -1.00 -7.18
N VAL A 28 -1.23 -2.11 -7.25
CA VAL A 28 -0.63 -3.45 -7.03
C VAL A 28 0.32 -3.84 -8.15
N ARG A 29 -0.06 -3.60 -9.41
CA ARG A 29 0.73 -4.06 -10.58
C ARG A 29 1.95 -3.20 -10.88
N GLU A 30 1.82 -1.88 -10.79
CA GLU A 30 2.80 -0.91 -11.26
C GLU A 30 3.58 -0.28 -10.09
N HIS A 31 2.92 -0.06 -8.95
CA HIS A 31 3.52 0.60 -7.78
C HIS A 31 3.88 -0.39 -6.65
N GLY A 32 3.63 -1.67 -6.85
CA GLY A 32 3.97 -2.74 -5.89
C GLY A 32 3.24 -2.62 -4.55
N LEU A 33 2.02 -2.06 -4.53
CA LEU A 33 1.19 -2.05 -3.33
C LEU A 33 1.02 -3.51 -2.83
N PRO A 34 1.35 -3.83 -1.56
CA PRO A 34 1.33 -5.20 -1.05
C PRO A 34 -0.11 -5.63 -0.69
N ALA A 35 -0.94 -5.74 -1.72
CA ALA A 35 -2.31 -6.22 -1.63
C ALA A 35 -2.55 -7.34 -2.63
N TRP A 36 -3.32 -8.35 -2.25
CA TRP A 36 -3.57 -9.52 -3.08
C TRP A 36 -5.01 -10.00 -3.02
N LYS A 37 -5.37 -10.83 -4.00
CA LYS A 37 -6.61 -11.63 -4.01
C LYS A 37 -6.25 -13.10 -3.94
N ARG A 38 -7.06 -13.90 -3.25
CA ARG A 38 -6.90 -15.36 -3.26
C ARG A 38 -7.29 -15.88 -4.64
N ALA A 39 -6.36 -16.49 -5.37
CA ALA A 39 -6.57 -17.00 -6.73
C ALA A 39 -7.20 -15.96 -7.69
N ASN A 40 -6.80 -14.70 -7.57
CA ASN A 40 -7.34 -13.56 -8.33
C ASN A 40 -8.87 -13.35 -8.22
N ARG A 41 -9.53 -13.95 -7.22
CA ARG A 41 -10.97 -13.84 -6.97
C ARG A 41 -11.27 -13.23 -5.60
N GLY A 42 -12.44 -12.60 -5.50
CA GLY A 42 -12.94 -12.04 -4.24
C GLY A 42 -12.31 -10.71 -3.83
N ARG A 43 -12.35 -10.42 -2.52
CA ARG A 43 -11.88 -9.16 -1.94
C ARG A 43 -10.35 -9.12 -1.90
N TRP A 44 -9.83 -7.91 -2.13
CA TRP A 44 -8.44 -7.57 -1.84
C TRP A 44 -8.13 -7.75 -0.36
N ARG A 45 -6.89 -8.11 -0.06
CA ARG A 45 -6.35 -8.24 1.30
C ARG A 45 -4.99 -7.61 1.35
N ALA A 46 -4.65 -7.01 2.47
CA ALA A 46 -3.32 -6.52 2.76
C ALA A 46 -3.02 -6.70 4.24
N LEU A 47 -1.77 -7.01 4.58
CA LEU A 47 -1.32 -7.01 5.97
C LEU A 47 -1.03 -5.56 6.40
N PRO A 48 -1.48 -5.13 7.59
CA PRO A 48 -1.16 -3.80 8.11
C PRO A 48 0.36 -3.53 8.14
N GLU A 49 1.16 -4.55 8.47
CA GLU A 49 2.61 -4.47 8.54
C GLU A 49 3.23 -4.16 7.18
N ASP A 50 2.76 -4.83 6.13
CA ASP A 50 3.26 -4.62 4.76
C ASP A 50 2.87 -3.24 4.23
N LEU A 51 1.64 -2.78 4.48
CA LEU A 51 1.22 -1.42 4.13
C LEU A 51 2.07 -0.37 4.85
N ARG A 52 2.38 -0.58 6.13
CA ARG A 52 3.27 0.32 6.89
C ARG A 52 4.68 0.35 6.30
N MET A 53 5.23 -0.79 5.89
CA MET A 53 6.54 -0.84 5.22
C MET A 53 6.50 -0.13 3.87
N TRP A 54 5.46 -0.35 3.08
CA TRP A 54 5.27 0.31 1.78
C TRP A 54 5.18 1.84 1.91
N MET A 55 4.43 2.34 2.91
CA MET A 55 4.37 3.77 3.22
C MET A 55 5.71 4.34 3.69
N ARG A 56 6.45 3.60 4.53
CA ARG A 56 7.80 4.01 4.96
C ARG A 56 8.75 4.13 3.78
N GLN A 57 8.76 3.17 2.87
CA GLN A 57 9.62 3.22 1.69
C GLN A 57 9.30 4.42 0.80
N GLN A 58 8.02 4.73 0.58
CA GLN A 58 7.63 5.92 -0.17
C GLN A 58 8.02 7.21 0.54
N ARG A 59 7.77 7.28 1.84
CA ARG A 59 8.21 8.40 2.68
C ARG A 59 9.72 8.58 2.57
N ASP A 60 10.50 7.52 2.72
CA ASP A 60 11.96 7.61 2.72
C ASP A 60 12.50 8.01 1.34
N ARG A 61 11.85 7.59 0.25
CA ARG A 61 12.15 8.08 -1.11
C ARG A 61 11.83 9.57 -1.26
N ASN A 62 10.66 10.02 -0.80
CA ASN A 62 10.21 11.39 -0.97
C ASN A 62 10.92 12.39 -0.03
N ILE A 63 11.06 12.02 1.25
CA ILE A 63 11.79 12.79 2.25
C ILE A 63 13.30 12.71 2.00
N GLY A 64 13.85 11.53 1.66
CA GLY A 64 15.26 11.40 1.31
C GLY A 64 15.63 12.28 0.13
N ARG A 65 14.79 12.31 -0.91
CA ARG A 65 14.93 13.25 -2.03
C ARG A 65 14.79 14.71 -1.60
N HIS A 66 13.89 15.02 -0.66
CA HIS A 66 13.70 16.39 -0.19
C HIS A 66 14.85 16.89 0.70
N LEU A 67 15.40 16.03 1.55
CA LEU A 67 16.46 16.39 2.51
C LEU A 67 17.87 16.31 1.91
N TYR A 68 18.10 15.41 0.95
CA TYR A 68 19.44 15.15 0.41
C TYR A 68 19.56 15.41 -1.10
N GLY A 69 18.50 15.84 -1.78
CA GLY A 69 18.47 16.04 -3.24
C GLY A 69 18.48 14.72 -4.03
N GLU A 70 18.42 14.80 -5.36
CA GLU A 70 18.73 13.65 -6.21
C GLU A 70 20.23 13.38 -6.11
N ILE A 71 20.62 12.28 -5.46
CA ILE A 71 21.99 11.77 -5.58
C ILE A 71 22.11 11.25 -7.02
N SER A 72 22.67 12.09 -7.90
CA SER A 72 23.11 11.72 -9.25
C SER A 72 24.30 10.77 -9.20
#